data_AF-A0AAU9LUR0-F1
#
_entry.id   AF-A0AAU9LUR0-F1
#
_cell.length_a   1.000
_cell.length_b   1.000
_cell.length_c   1.000
_cell.angle_alpha   90.00
_cell.angle_beta   90.00
_cell.angle_gamma   90.00
#
_symmetry.space_group_name_H-M   'P 1'
#
loop_
_entity.id
_entity.type
_entity.pdbx_description
1 polymer ?
#
loop_
_entity_poly.entity_id
_entity_poly.type
_entity_poly.pdbx_seq_one_letter_code
_entity_poly.pdbx_strand_id
1 'polypeptide(L)'
;MAEIVVSAFFSLFFDKLASEALNKIACAKGIESELKKLKRSPIQIKNLLYDASRKELTDEAVKEWLNGLQHLAYDIDDVLDNLATEAIERELTEKSRSTSSKVRKLIPTCCTNFSLSSRMHAK
;
A
#
# COMPACT_ATOMS: atom_id res chain seq x y z
N MET A 1 22.01 2.78 18.11
CA MET A 1 21.47 3.66 17.04
C MET A 1 20.40 2.93 16.23
N ALA A 2 20.56 1.62 15.97
CA ALA A 2 19.54 0.81 15.31
C ALA A 2 18.18 0.84 16.02
N GLU A 3 18.13 0.78 17.36
CA GLU A 3 16.84 0.83 18.09
C GLU A 3 15.95 2.03 17.70
N ILE A 4 16.52 3.24 17.61
CA ILE A 4 15.76 4.46 17.30
C ILE A 4 15.25 4.44 15.85
N VAL A 5 16.13 4.08 14.91
CA VAL A 5 15.80 4.01 13.47
C VAL A 5 14.74 2.94 13.22
N VAL A 6 14.91 1.78 13.84
CA VAL A 6 14.02 0.65 13.71
C VAL A 6 12.67 0.93 14.39
N SER A 7 12.65 1.58 15.56
CA SER A 7 11.41 1.98 16.22
C SER A 7 10.60 2.97 15.36
N ALA A 8 11.26 3.94 14.74
CA ALA A 8 10.60 4.90 13.85
C ALA A 8 10.02 4.19 12.61
N PHE A 9 10.77 3.29 11.99
CA PHE A 9 10.30 2.45 10.88
C PHE A 9 9.05 1.65 11.30
N PHE A 10 9.11 0.90 12.39
CA PHE A 10 7.99 0.06 12.81
C PHE A 10 6.75 0.88 13.15
N SER A 11 6.91 2.09 13.69
CA SER A 11 5.78 2.99 13.96
C SER A 11 5.08 3.39 12.65
N LEU A 12 5.83 3.90 11.68
CA LEU A 12 5.29 4.25 10.36
C LEU A 12 4.68 3.04 9.64
N PHE A 13 5.35 1.90 9.73
CA PHE A 13 4.91 0.63 9.15
C PHE A 13 3.56 0.17 9.72
N PHE A 14 3.39 0.22 11.04
CA PHE A 14 2.13 -0.15 11.68
C PHE A 14 1.01 0.85 11.39
N ASP A 15 1.33 2.14 11.26
CA ASP A 15 0.37 3.16 10.82
C ASP A 15 -0.12 2.89 9.40
N LYS A 16 0.79 2.59 8.46
CA LYS A 16 0.43 2.17 7.10
C LYS A 16 -0.45 0.93 7.14
N LEU A 17 -0.04 -0.12 7.86
CA LEU A 17 -0.83 -1.35 8.03
C LEU A 17 -2.23 -1.10 8.58
N ALA A 18 -2.41 -0.14 9.48
CA ALA A 18 -3.70 0.21 10.04
C ALA A 18 -4.64 0.92 9.04
N SER A 19 -4.14 1.31 7.86
CA SER A 19 -4.92 1.96 6.81
C SER A 19 -6.14 1.14 6.38
N GLU A 20 -7.29 1.80 6.39
CA GLU A 20 -8.56 1.23 5.92
C GLU A 20 -8.52 0.94 4.41
N ALA A 21 -7.80 1.77 3.65
CA ALA A 21 -7.62 1.60 2.22
C ALA A 21 -6.85 0.30 1.91
N LEU A 22 -5.80 0.01 2.69
CA LEU A 22 -5.06 -1.26 2.59
C LEU A 22 -5.91 -2.46 2.99
N ASN A 23 -6.74 -2.36 4.04
CA ASN A 23 -7.63 -3.44 4.44
C ASN A 23 -8.60 -3.82 3.31
N LYS A 24 -9.18 -2.82 2.63
CA LYS A 24 -10.09 -3.04 1.49
C LYS A 24 -9.39 -3.75 0.34
N ILE A 25 -8.17 -3.35 -0.01
CA ILE A 25 -7.42 -4.04 -1.07
C ILE A 25 -7.01 -5.44 -0.63
N ALA A 26 -6.55 -5.61 0.60
CA ALA A 26 -6.15 -6.92 1.09
C ALA A 26 -7.32 -7.92 1.03
N CYS A 27 -8.53 -7.49 1.36
CA CYS A 27 -9.74 -8.28 1.17
C CYS A 27 -10.00 -8.57 -0.32
N ALA A 28 -9.95 -7.54 -1.18
CA ALA A 28 -10.17 -7.70 -2.63
C ALA A 28 -9.13 -8.61 -3.32
N LYS A 29 -7.91 -8.70 -2.79
CA LYS A 29 -6.84 -9.58 -3.27
C LYS A 29 -6.76 -10.92 -2.52
N GLY A 30 -7.59 -11.14 -1.50
CA GLY A 30 -7.61 -12.39 -0.71
C GLY A 30 -6.41 -12.61 0.21
N ILE A 31 -5.70 -11.54 0.59
CA ILE A 31 -4.49 -11.57 1.45
C ILE A 31 -4.74 -11.02 2.87
N GLU A 32 -6.00 -10.94 3.27
CA GLU A 32 -6.42 -10.39 4.56
C GLU A 32 -5.83 -11.16 5.76
N SER A 33 -5.65 -12.47 5.61
CA SER A 33 -5.21 -13.35 6.69
C SER A 33 -3.72 -13.12 7.00
N GLU A 34 -2.94 -12.89 5.94
CA GLU A 34 -1.53 -12.59 5.88
C GLU A 34 -1.29 -11.21 6.48
N LEU A 35 -2.07 -10.22 6.04
CA LEU A 35 -2.04 -8.87 6.60
C LEU A 35 -2.36 -8.87 8.09
N LYS A 36 -3.35 -9.66 8.53
CA LYS A 36 -3.73 -9.80 9.94
C LYS A 36 -2.65 -10.49 10.78
N LYS A 37 -1.94 -11.48 10.22
CA LYS A 37 -0.79 -12.11 10.88
C LYS A 37 0.33 -11.08 11.09
N LEU A 38 0.62 -10.28 10.07
CA LEU A 38 1.64 -9.24 10.13
C LEU A 38 1.35 -8.20 11.23
N LYS A 39 0.08 -7.77 11.36
CA LYS A 39 -0.40 -6.88 12.44
C LYS A 39 -0.28 -7.45 13.86
N ARG A 40 -0.22 -8.78 14.03
CA ARG A 40 -0.15 -9.46 15.34
C ARG A 40 1.26 -9.70 15.86
N SER A 41 2.28 -9.55 15.02
CA SER A 41 3.69 -9.71 15.37
C SER A 41 4.39 -8.56 16.16
N PRO A 42 3.84 -7.34 16.38
CA PRO A 42 4.63 -6.17 16.82
C PRO A 42 5.40 -6.36 18.14
N ILE A 43 4.78 -7.00 19.13
CA ILE A 43 5.31 -7.06 20.50
C ILE A 43 6.56 -7.95 20.55
N GLN A 44 6.54 -9.08 19.85
CA GLN A 44 7.67 -10.00 19.83
C GLN A 44 8.84 -9.40 19.04
N ILE A 45 8.55 -8.77 17.89
CA ILE A 45 9.56 -8.11 17.05
C ILE A 45 10.27 -7.01 17.83
N LYS A 46 9.52 -6.14 18.53
CA LYS A 46 10.09 -5.05 19.33
C LYS A 46 11.05 -5.55 20.41
N ASN A 47 10.70 -6.62 21.12
CA ASN A 47 11.56 -7.19 22.17
C ASN A 47 12.85 -7.82 21.57
N LEU A 48 12.72 -8.52 20.45
CA LEU A 48 13.86 -9.13 19.74
C LEU A 48 14.84 -8.06 19.24
N LEU A 49 14.31 -6.97 18.69
CA LEU A 49 15.09 -5.83 18.20
C LEU A 49 15.79 -5.07 19.33
N TYR A 50 15.12 -4.93 20.47
CA TYR A 50 15.72 -4.32 21.65
C TYR A 50 16.92 -5.13 22.15
N ASP A 51 16.78 -6.46 22.25
CA ASP A 51 17.90 -7.34 22.62
C ASP A 51 19.02 -7.34 21.58
N ALA A 52 18.67 -7.38 20.29
CA ALA A 52 19.62 -7.33 19.18
C ALA A 52 20.40 -6.01 19.14
N SER A 53 19.75 -4.85 19.32
CA SER A 53 20.45 -3.56 19.30
C SER A 53 21.44 -3.40 20.46
N ARG A 54 21.21 -4.06 21.60
CA ARG A 54 22.19 -4.10 22.70
C ARG A 54 23.43 -4.92 22.37
N LYS A 55 23.28 -5.93 21.50
CA LYS A 55 24.35 -6.84 21.07
C LYS A 55 25.05 -6.37 19.78
N GLU A 56 24.45 -5.44 19.04
CA GLU A 56 24.96 -4.86 17.78
C GLU A 56 26.42 -4.39 17.86
N LEU A 57 26.84 -3.85 19.01
CA LEU A 57 28.20 -3.33 19.20
C LEU A 57 29.23 -4.41 19.55
N THR A 58 28.77 -5.59 19.97
CA THR A 58 29.61 -6.67 20.50
C THR A 58 29.62 -7.91 19.62
N ASP A 59 28.62 -8.08 18.77
CA ASP A 59 28.40 -9.26 17.94
C ASP A 59 28.16 -8.84 16.48
N GLU A 60 29.16 -9.07 15.63
CA GLU A 60 29.10 -8.70 14.22
C GLU A 60 28.02 -9.49 13.45
N ALA A 61 27.72 -10.73 13.88
CA ALA A 61 26.65 -11.51 13.25
C ALA A 61 25.26 -10.90 13.54
N VAL A 62 25.07 -10.36 14.76
CA VAL A 62 23.85 -9.61 15.10
C VAL A 62 23.74 -8.33 14.27
N LYS A 63 24.86 -7.65 14.04
CA LYS A 63 24.91 -6.44 13.21
C LYS A 63 24.57 -6.72 11.75
N GLU A 64 25.13 -7.78 11.15
CA GLU A 64 24.76 -8.20 9.79
C GLU A 64 23.28 -8.60 9.69
N TRP A 65 22.76 -9.33 10.68
CA TRP A 65 21.34 -9.70 10.73
C TRP A 65 20.42 -8.48 10.82
N LEU A 66 20.75 -7.49 11.67
CA LEU A 66 20.00 -6.24 11.79
C LEU A 66 20.01 -5.44 10.48
N ASN A 67 21.16 -5.39 9.79
CA ASN A 67 21.25 -4.75 8.48
C ASN A 67 20.35 -5.45 7.45
N GLY A 68 20.36 -6.78 7.41
CA GLY A 68 19.46 -7.55 6.54
C GLY A 68 17.98 -7.30 6.85
N LEU A 69 17.62 -7.24 8.13
CA LEU A 69 16.26 -6.90 8.56
C LEU A 69 15.84 -5.49 8.14
N GLN A 70 16.76 -4.53 8.15
CA GLN A 70 16.51 -3.18 7.66
C GLN A 70 16.23 -3.16 6.15
N HIS A 71 16.96 -3.94 5.34
CA HIS A 71 16.70 -4.05 3.90
C HIS A 71 15.32 -4.66 3.64
N LEU A 72 14.99 -5.75 4.34
CA LEU A 72 13.67 -6.36 4.24
C LEU A 72 12.55 -5.40 4.64
N ALA A 73 12.78 -4.56 5.66
CA ALA A 73 11.85 -3.51 6.06
C ALA A 73 11.55 -2.52 4.93
N TYR A 74 12.57 -2.09 4.17
CA TYR A 74 12.37 -1.25 2.99
C TYR A 74 11.59 -1.97 1.88
N ASP A 75 11.92 -3.23 1.59
CA ASP A 75 11.20 -4.02 0.59
C ASP A 75 9.70 -4.14 0.92
N ILE A 76 9.36 -4.33 2.19
CA ILE A 76 7.95 -4.40 2.60
C ILE A 76 7.29 -3.02 2.53
N ASP A 77 7.98 -1.95 2.89
CA ASP A 77 7.44 -0.58 2.79
C ASP A 77 7.07 -0.22 1.35
N ASP A 78 7.94 -0.55 0.39
CA ASP A 78 7.68 -0.37 -1.04
C ASP A 78 6.44 -1.16 -1.51
N VAL A 79 6.28 -2.40 -1.05
CA VAL A 79 5.11 -3.23 -1.36
C VAL A 79 3.82 -2.61 -0.78
N LEU A 80 3.88 -2.10 0.45
CA LEU A 80 2.73 -1.46 1.09
C LEU A 80 2.37 -0.13 0.41
N ASP A 81 3.34 0.65 -0.04
CA ASP A 81 3.12 1.91 -0.77
C ASP A 81 2.49 1.67 -2.15
N ASN A 82 2.92 0.62 -2.84
CA ASN A 82 2.28 0.19 -4.08
C ASN A 82 0.81 -0.22 -3.84
N LEU A 83 0.55 -0.96 -2.76
CA LEU A 83 -0.81 -1.35 -2.39
C LEU A 83 -1.66 -0.13 -2.00
N ALA A 84 -1.09 0.84 -1.29
CA ALA A 84 -1.78 2.07 -0.92
C ALA A 84 -2.11 2.92 -2.15
N THR A 85 -1.19 3.02 -3.09
CA THR A 85 -1.39 3.69 -4.38
C THR A 85 -2.53 3.06 -5.16
N GLU A 86 -2.55 1.72 -5.28
CA GLU A 86 -3.65 1.00 -5.93
C GLU A 86 -5.00 1.28 -5.24
N ALA A 87 -5.00 1.49 -3.91
CA ALA A 87 -6.22 1.77 -3.16
C ALA A 87 -6.80 3.13 -3.56
N ILE A 88 -5.93 4.13 -3.66
CA ILE A 88 -6.29 5.48 -4.08
C ILE A 88 -6.81 5.45 -5.53
N GLU A 89 -6.12 4.75 -6.44
CA GLU A 89 -6.53 4.65 -7.85
C GLU A 89 -7.92 4.00 -8.01
N ARG A 90 -8.19 2.94 -7.24
CA ARG A 90 -9.52 2.31 -7.22
C ARG A 90 -10.60 3.26 -6.72
N GLU A 91 -10.35 4.02 -5.64
CA GLU A 91 -11.32 4.99 -5.15
C GLU A 91 -11.60 6.12 -6.16
N LEU A 92 -10.55 6.60 -6.86
CA LEU A 92 -10.69 7.61 -7.91
C LEU A 92 -11.46 7.10 -9.14
N THR A 93 -11.20 5.86 -9.57
CA THR A 93 -11.90 5.25 -10.71
C THR A 93 -13.36 4.93 -10.41
N GLU A 94 -13.69 4.48 -9.21
CA GLU A 94 -15.10 4.32 -8.80
C GLU A 94 -15.83 5.66 -8.72
N LYS A 95 -15.17 6.70 -8.20
CA LYS A 95 -15.74 8.05 -8.14
C LYS A 95 -15.96 8.62 -9.55
N SER A 96 -15.02 8.45 -10.47
CA SER A 96 -15.15 8.95 -11.85
C SER A 96 -16.26 8.21 -12.62
N ARG A 97 -16.39 6.89 -12.43
CA ARG A 97 -17.49 6.09 -13.00
C ARG A 97 -18.86 6.54 -12.47
N SER A 98 -18.96 6.77 -11.16
CA SER A 98 -20.18 7.31 -10.54
C SER A 98 -20.55 8.68 -11.10
N THR A 99 -19.56 9.57 -11.27
CA THR A 99 -19.78 10.93 -11.80
C THR A 99 -20.17 10.90 -13.28
N SER A 100 -19.50 10.10 -14.11
CA SER A 100 -19.84 9.91 -15.53
C SER A 100 -21.26 9.36 -15.72
N SER A 101 -21.68 8.40 -14.88
CA SER A 101 -23.03 7.83 -14.93
C SER A 101 -24.13 8.86 -14.60
N LYS A 102 -23.84 9.84 -13.75
CA LYS A 102 -24.75 10.95 -13.43
C LYS A 102 -24.81 11.97 -14.56
N VAL A 103 -23.68 12.33 -15.17
CA VAL A 103 -23.64 13.25 -16.32
C VAL A 103 -24.38 12.63 -17.52
N ARG A 104 -24.24 11.33 -17.78
CA ARG A 104 -25.01 10.64 -18.83
C ARG A 104 -26.52 10.71 -18.65
N LYS A 105 -27.03 10.72 -17.41
CA LYS A 105 -28.46 10.87 -17.11
C LYS A 105 -28.99 12.30 -17.34
N LEU A 106 -28.08 13.28 -17.45
CA LEU A 106 -28.41 14.68 -17.71
C LEU A 106 -28.35 15.02 -19.21
N ILE A 107 -27.90 14.09 -20.06
CA ILE A 107 -27.95 14.26 -21.52
C ILE A 107 -29.38 13.96 -21.95
N PRO A 108 -30.14 14.94 -22.47
CA PRO A 108 -31.46 14.70 -23.02
C PRO A 108 -31.34 13.71 -24.19
N THR A 109 -32.25 12.76 -24.30
CA THR A 109 -32.30 11.75 -25.37
C THR A 109 -32.34 12.36 -26.79
N CYS A 110 -32.57 13.66 -26.90
CA CYS A 110 -32.48 14.43 -28.14
C CYS A 110 -31.04 14.61 -28.67
N CYS A 111 -30.01 14.41 -27.84
CA CYS A 111 -28.60 14.69 -28.18
C CYS A 111 -27.73 13.45 -28.42
N THR A 112 -28.29 12.24 -28.46
CA THR A 112 -27.52 11.00 -28.76
C THR A 112 -27.26 10.79 -30.25
N ASN A 113 -27.69 11.71 -31.12
CA ASN A 113 -27.50 11.64 -32.58
C ASN A 113 -26.26 12.40 -33.07
N PHE A 114 -25.19 12.52 -32.27
CA PHE A 114 -23.92 12.93 -32.86
C PHE A 114 -23.39 11.74 -33.67
N SER A 115 -23.79 11.68 -34.94
CA SER A 115 -23.23 10.75 -35.91
C SER A 115 -21.72 10.94 -35.89
N LEU A 116 -20.99 9.95 -35.38
CA LEU A 116 -19.54 9.88 -35.54
C LEU A 116 -19.24 9.58 -37.01
N SER A 117 -19.37 10.59 -37.86
CA SER A 117 -18.93 10.58 -39.25
C SER A 117 -17.68 11.44 -39.35
N SER A 118 -16.52 10.84 -39.11
CA SER A 118 -15.31 11.26 -39.81
C SER A 118 -14.72 10.05 -40.53
N ARG A 119 -15.15 9.89 -41.77
CA ARG A 119 -14.49 9.05 -42.77
C ARG A 119 -13.13 9.71 -43.07
N MET A 120 -12.04 9.14 -42.59
CA MET A 120 -10.70 9.50 -43.06
C MET A 120 -10.50 8.88 -44.44
N HIS A 121 -10.68 9.67 -45.51
CA HIS A 121 -10.13 9.33 -46.81
C HIS A 121 -8.66 9.75 -46.83
N ALA A 122 -7.76 8.77 -46.83
CA ALA A 122 -6.37 8.96 -47.21
C ALA A 122 -6.29 9.15 -48.73
N LYS A 123 -5.45 10.09 -49.17
CA LYS A 123 -5.08 10.30 -50.57
C LYS A 123 -3.63 9.88 -50.76
#